data_AF-A0A847YU82-F1
#
_entry.id   AF-A0A847YU82-F1
#
_cell.length_a   1.000
_cell.length_b   1.000
_cell.length_c   1.000
_cell.angle_alpha   90.00
_cell.angle_beta   90.00
_cell.angle_gamma   90.00
#
_symmetry.space_group_name_H-M   'P 1'
#
loop_
_entity.id
_entity.type
_entity.pdbx_description
1 polymer ?
#
loop_
_entity_poly.entity_id
_entity_poly.type
_entity_poly.pdbx_seq_one_letter_code
_entity_poly.pdbx_strand_id
1 'polypeptide(L)'
;MNAASFLTNPDAHPIALVLLLTERYGKAWMGWEPEALWTTLAKDLAAPSSHTRAKLQAGRTVVTGNGFFERWEIFAPCCQAFNNNLPDFETCRPASLPQLYHAVWTAGQLRGKVPYSDEVERWIAACALNDGIVYLPEPLSFAQPHTLMTEYRCKRCGNVDPDERTPQCDWCGAPASELERKPKYLDPSVIATMWELVRDKPAESVSLDETIVGVHLARLLVARDYLDMRQKQAEQQVKELGLWK
;
A
#
# COMPACT_ATOMS: atom_id res chain seq x y z
N MET A 1 15.56 -12.29 20.83
CA MET A 1 14.26 -11.94 21.46
C MET A 1 13.48 -13.23 21.73
N ASN A 2 12.74 -13.40 22.83
CA ASN A 2 11.97 -14.63 23.04
C ASN A 2 10.60 -14.55 22.31
N ALA A 3 10.10 -15.68 21.78
CA ALA A 3 8.88 -15.70 20.97
C ALA A 3 7.63 -15.20 21.72
N ALA A 4 7.56 -15.44 23.03
CA ALA A 4 6.48 -14.96 23.89
C ALA A 4 6.41 -13.42 23.93
N SER A 5 7.53 -12.74 24.18
CA SER A 5 7.63 -11.28 24.21
C SER A 5 7.29 -10.66 22.85
N PHE A 6 7.64 -11.36 21.77
CA PHE A 6 7.34 -10.92 20.40
C PHE A 6 5.83 -10.89 20.12
N LEU A 7 5.08 -11.91 20.55
CA LEU A 7 3.62 -11.96 20.39
C LEU A 7 2.88 -10.87 21.17
N THR A 8 3.43 -10.43 22.30
CA THR A 8 2.85 -9.37 23.11
C THR A 8 3.23 -7.97 22.62
N ASN A 9 4.25 -7.84 21.77
CA ASN A 9 4.74 -6.56 21.29
C ASN A 9 3.85 -6.00 20.15
N PRO A 10 3.18 -4.84 20.35
CA PRO A 10 2.40 -4.19 19.29
C PRO A 10 3.23 -3.83 18.06
N ASP A 11 4.55 -3.65 18.18
CA ASP A 11 5.47 -3.32 17.10
C ASP A 11 6.08 -4.52 16.38
N ALA A 12 5.63 -5.75 16.70
CA ALA A 12 6.04 -6.94 15.98
C ALA A 12 5.64 -6.84 14.49
N HIS A 13 6.60 -7.02 13.59
CA HIS A 13 6.40 -6.87 12.16
C HIS A 13 5.53 -8.02 11.62
N PRO A 14 4.54 -7.76 10.75
CA PRO A 14 3.65 -8.80 10.22
C PRO A 14 4.38 -9.99 9.58
N ILE A 15 5.44 -9.72 8.80
CA ILE A 15 6.27 -10.76 8.16
C ILE A 15 6.89 -11.69 9.22
N ALA A 16 7.57 -11.12 10.22
CA ALA A 16 8.22 -11.88 11.27
C ALA A 16 7.21 -12.70 12.10
N LEU A 17 6.01 -12.16 12.35
CA LEU A 17 4.92 -12.87 13.00
C LEU A 17 4.45 -14.09 12.18
N VAL A 18 4.21 -13.90 10.88
CA VAL A 18 3.78 -15.00 9.99
C VAL A 18 4.86 -16.07 9.88
N LEU A 19 6.13 -15.69 9.76
CA LEU A 19 7.25 -16.62 9.68
C LEU A 19 7.42 -17.39 11.00
N LEU A 20 7.33 -16.72 12.15
CA LEU A 20 7.42 -17.36 13.47
C LEU A 20 6.39 -18.48 13.63
N LEU A 21 5.12 -18.20 13.29
CA LEU A 21 4.06 -19.21 13.38
C LEU A 21 4.23 -20.31 12.33
N THR A 22 4.73 -19.96 11.14
CA THR A 22 4.97 -20.95 10.08
C THR A 22 6.12 -21.90 10.41
N GLU A 23 7.20 -21.43 11.03
CA GLU A 23 8.29 -22.29 11.53
C GLU A 23 7.78 -23.17 12.68
N ARG A 24 6.91 -22.65 13.55
CA ARG A 24 6.43 -23.38 14.73
C ARG A 24 5.36 -24.42 14.43
N TYR A 25 4.39 -24.09 13.58
CA TYR A 25 3.18 -24.89 13.34
C TYR A 25 3.04 -25.36 11.88
N GLY A 26 4.05 -25.10 11.03
CA GLY A 26 3.96 -25.35 9.60
C GLY A 26 2.93 -24.44 8.92
N LYS A 27 2.42 -24.84 7.75
CA LYS A 27 1.37 -24.08 7.04
C LYS A 27 -0.04 -24.33 7.60
N ALA A 28 -0.21 -25.30 8.50
CA ALA A 28 -1.52 -25.73 8.98
C ALA A 28 -2.27 -24.64 9.77
N TRP A 29 -1.55 -23.80 10.52
CA TRP A 29 -2.16 -22.73 11.32
C TRP A 29 -2.93 -21.70 10.48
N MET A 30 -2.60 -21.58 9.20
CA MET A 30 -3.30 -20.70 8.25
C MET A 30 -4.77 -21.10 8.08
N GLY A 31 -5.12 -22.35 8.32
CA GLY A 31 -6.49 -22.88 8.24
C GLY A 31 -7.21 -22.98 9.58
N TRP A 32 -6.60 -22.56 10.70
CA TRP A 32 -7.23 -22.67 12.02
C TRP A 32 -8.28 -21.58 12.25
N GLU A 33 -9.34 -21.91 12.98
CA GLU A 33 -10.27 -20.87 13.46
C GLU A 33 -9.54 -19.89 14.41
N PRO A 34 -9.90 -18.59 14.40
CA PRO A 34 -9.24 -17.59 15.23
C PRO A 34 -9.17 -17.98 16.71
N GLU A 35 -10.25 -18.51 17.29
CA GLU A 35 -10.35 -18.91 18.70
C GLU A 35 -9.38 -20.05 19.02
N ALA A 36 -9.25 -21.02 18.10
CA ALA A 36 -8.32 -22.13 18.24
C ALA A 36 -6.86 -21.63 18.18
N LEU A 37 -6.57 -20.70 17.27
CA LEU A 37 -5.25 -20.08 17.15
C LEU A 37 -4.88 -19.32 18.43
N TRP A 38 -5.76 -18.45 18.94
CA TRP A 38 -5.49 -17.66 20.14
C TRP A 38 -5.32 -18.52 21.38
N THR A 39 -6.17 -19.55 21.53
CA THR A 39 -6.08 -20.49 22.65
C THR A 39 -4.78 -21.29 22.60
N THR A 40 -4.36 -21.72 21.42
CA THR A 40 -3.11 -22.47 21.24
C THR A 40 -1.89 -21.60 21.53
N LEU A 41 -1.84 -20.37 20.98
CA LEU A 41 -0.75 -19.43 21.24
C LEU A 41 -0.63 -19.08 22.73
N ALA A 42 -1.75 -18.89 23.43
CA ALA A 42 -1.77 -18.61 24.85
C ALA A 42 -1.22 -19.75 25.72
N LYS A 43 -1.39 -21.01 25.28
CA LYS A 43 -0.86 -22.20 25.96
C LYS A 43 0.62 -22.43 25.66
N ASP A 44 1.01 -22.28 24.39
CA ASP A 44 2.34 -22.66 23.92
C ASP A 44 3.39 -21.56 24.12
N LEU A 45 2.99 -20.29 24.03
CA LEU A 45 3.88 -19.13 23.99
C LEU A 45 3.40 -18.02 24.93
N ALA A 46 2.46 -17.20 24.46
CA ALA A 46 1.85 -16.10 25.19
C ALA A 46 0.56 -15.66 24.48
N ALA A 47 -0.37 -15.06 25.23
CA ALA A 47 -1.57 -14.48 24.64
C ALA A 47 -1.19 -13.28 23.76
N PRO A 48 -1.48 -13.29 22.45
CA PRO A 48 -1.10 -12.20 21.55
C PRO A 48 -1.91 -10.94 21.85
N SER A 49 -1.25 -9.78 21.70
CA SER A 49 -1.90 -8.47 21.80
C SER A 49 -2.97 -8.29 20.71
N SER A 50 -3.91 -7.37 20.87
CA SER A 50 -4.92 -7.08 19.84
C SER A 50 -4.30 -6.68 18.51
N HIS A 51 -3.21 -5.90 18.53
CA HIS A 51 -2.48 -5.51 17.32
C HIS A 51 -1.83 -6.73 16.64
N THR A 52 -1.21 -7.61 17.43
CA THR A 52 -0.63 -8.86 16.92
C THR A 52 -1.70 -9.75 16.29
N ARG A 53 -2.88 -9.87 16.93
CA ARG A 53 -4.01 -10.63 16.37
C ARG A 53 -4.46 -10.06 15.04
N ALA A 54 -4.63 -8.74 14.95
CA ALA A 54 -5.03 -8.07 13.72
C ALA A 54 -4.02 -8.31 12.58
N LYS A 55 -2.72 -8.16 12.85
CA LYS A 55 -1.65 -8.43 11.87
C LYS A 55 -1.62 -9.87 11.40
N LEU A 56 -1.79 -10.83 12.31
CA LEU A 56 -1.81 -12.25 11.98
C LEU A 56 -3.02 -12.57 11.09
N GLN A 57 -4.20 -12.04 11.38
CA GLN A 57 -5.38 -12.25 10.53
C GLN A 57 -5.24 -11.56 9.16
N ALA A 58 -4.67 -10.35 9.10
CA ALA A 58 -4.35 -9.69 7.83
C ALA A 58 -3.32 -10.50 7.02
N GLY A 59 -2.27 -11.00 7.66
CA GLY A 59 -1.26 -11.86 7.03
C GLY A 59 -1.86 -13.17 6.50
N ARG A 60 -2.74 -13.83 7.27
CA ARG A 60 -3.50 -14.99 6.80
C ARG A 60 -4.33 -14.66 5.58
N THR A 61 -5.10 -13.57 5.63
CA THR A 61 -5.96 -13.11 4.52
C THR A 61 -5.15 -12.92 3.24
N VAL A 62 -3.99 -12.27 3.34
CA VAL A 62 -3.07 -12.12 2.20
C VAL A 62 -2.62 -13.47 1.68
N VAL A 63 -2.16 -14.38 2.54
CA VAL A 63 -1.57 -15.67 2.14
C VAL A 63 -2.60 -16.64 1.57
N THR A 64 -3.81 -16.71 2.13
CA THR A 64 -4.78 -17.77 1.83
C THR A 64 -5.85 -17.37 0.82
N GLY A 65 -6.15 -16.08 0.64
CA GLY A 65 -7.27 -15.63 -0.17
C GLY A 65 -6.95 -14.42 -1.05
N ASN A 66 -7.66 -14.26 -2.17
CA ASN A 66 -7.43 -13.13 -3.07
C ASN A 66 -8.06 -11.81 -2.62
N GLY A 67 -8.88 -11.83 -1.55
CA GLY A 67 -9.67 -10.67 -1.14
C GLY A 67 -8.85 -9.39 -0.95
N PHE A 68 -7.63 -9.49 -0.43
CA PHE A 68 -6.71 -8.35 -0.30
C PHE A 68 -6.35 -7.69 -1.64
N PHE A 69 -6.23 -8.47 -2.71
CA PHE A 69 -5.84 -8.00 -4.05
C PHE A 69 -7.06 -7.61 -4.90
N GLU A 70 -8.23 -8.17 -4.58
CA GLU A 70 -9.44 -8.06 -5.38
C GLU A 70 -10.47 -7.04 -4.85
N ARG A 71 -10.44 -6.69 -3.55
CA ARG A 71 -11.50 -5.89 -2.91
C ARG A 71 -10.95 -4.86 -1.95
N TRP A 72 -11.32 -3.60 -2.11
CA TRP A 72 -10.78 -2.52 -1.28
C TRP A 72 -11.23 -2.63 0.18
N GLU A 73 -12.41 -3.21 0.45
CA GLU A 73 -12.96 -3.41 1.80
C GLU A 73 -12.16 -4.42 2.62
N ILE A 74 -11.39 -5.29 1.96
CA ILE A 74 -10.48 -6.22 2.62
C ILE A 74 -9.06 -5.63 2.64
N PHE A 75 -8.66 -4.98 1.55
CA PHE A 75 -7.37 -4.29 1.44
C PHE A 75 -7.19 -3.25 2.56
N ALA A 76 -8.14 -2.31 2.73
CA ALA A 76 -7.99 -1.18 3.64
C ALA A 76 -7.83 -1.61 5.11
N PRO A 77 -8.66 -2.50 5.69
CA PRO A 77 -8.42 -3.06 7.03
C PRO A 77 -7.06 -3.76 7.17
N CYS A 78 -6.61 -4.51 6.16
CA CYS A 78 -5.30 -5.15 6.19
C CYS A 78 -4.16 -4.12 6.19
N CYS A 79 -4.27 -3.04 5.42
CA CYS A 79 -3.33 -1.92 5.46
C CYS A 79 -3.26 -1.32 6.85
N GLN A 80 -4.40 -1.08 7.51
CA GLN A 80 -4.41 -0.57 8.89
C GLN A 80 -3.70 -1.53 9.85
N ALA A 81 -4.03 -2.83 9.79
CA ALA A 81 -3.41 -3.85 10.63
C ALA A 81 -1.89 -3.91 10.46
N PHE A 82 -1.39 -3.91 9.22
CA PHE A 82 0.06 -3.93 8.95
C PHE A 82 0.76 -2.70 9.53
N ASN A 83 0.11 -1.54 9.52
CA ASN A 83 0.64 -0.27 10.00
C ASN A 83 0.39 0.01 11.49
N ASN A 84 0.28 -1.05 12.32
CA ASN A 84 0.07 -0.96 13.78
C ASN A 84 -1.25 -0.29 14.19
N ASN A 85 -2.23 -0.15 13.30
CA ASN A 85 -3.56 0.34 13.65
C ASN A 85 -4.51 -0.83 13.86
N LEU A 86 -5.44 -0.71 14.81
CA LEU A 86 -6.57 -1.64 14.89
C LEU A 86 -7.55 -1.31 13.76
N PRO A 87 -7.94 -2.28 12.92
CA PRO A 87 -8.93 -2.04 11.89
C PRO A 87 -10.27 -1.62 12.50
N ASP A 88 -10.85 -0.57 11.94
CA ASP A 88 -12.19 -0.10 12.26
C ASP A 88 -13.08 -0.45 11.06
N PHE A 89 -14.09 -1.29 11.29
CA PHE A 89 -15.01 -1.76 10.25
C PHE A 89 -16.28 -0.90 10.15
N GLU A 90 -16.49 0.00 11.12
CA GLU A 90 -17.62 0.93 11.12
C GLU A 90 -17.26 2.21 10.36
N THR A 91 -15.98 2.60 10.39
CA THR A 91 -15.50 3.78 9.66
C THR A 91 -14.46 3.45 8.60
N CYS A 92 -14.66 4.00 7.42
CA CYS A 92 -13.69 3.93 6.34
C CYS A 92 -12.51 4.88 6.64
N ARG A 93 -11.35 4.33 7.00
CA ARG A 93 -10.12 5.10 7.25
C ARG A 93 -9.13 4.93 6.11
N PRO A 94 -8.90 5.96 5.26
CA PRO A 94 -7.91 5.86 4.20
C PRO A 94 -6.51 5.69 4.79
N ALA A 95 -5.71 4.85 4.14
CA ALA A 95 -4.31 4.70 4.50
C ALA A 95 -3.51 5.84 3.87
N SER A 96 -2.55 6.40 4.62
CA SER A 96 -1.62 7.39 4.06
C SER A 96 -0.68 6.75 3.04
N LEU A 97 -0.06 7.57 2.19
CA LEU A 97 0.88 7.05 1.20
C LEU A 97 1.99 6.13 1.80
N PRO A 98 2.68 6.48 2.91
CA PRO A 98 3.65 5.57 3.54
C PRO A 98 3.04 4.23 3.99
N GLN A 99 1.80 4.25 4.47
CA GLN A 99 1.10 3.05 4.93
C GLN A 99 0.76 2.11 3.77
N LEU A 100 0.37 2.67 2.62
CA LEU A 100 0.13 1.92 1.39
C LEU A 100 1.41 1.25 0.88
N TYR A 101 2.53 2.00 0.84
CA TYR A 101 3.85 1.48 0.48
C TYR A 101 4.21 0.23 1.31
N HIS A 102 4.12 0.37 2.62
CA HIS A 102 4.43 -0.72 3.54
C HIS A 102 3.46 -1.90 3.43
N ALA A 103 2.16 -1.67 3.23
CA ALA A 103 1.17 -2.72 3.11
C ALA A 103 1.36 -3.54 1.82
N VAL A 104 1.53 -2.87 0.67
CA VAL A 104 1.76 -3.53 -0.63
C VAL A 104 3.08 -4.29 -0.62
N TRP A 105 4.15 -3.69 -0.09
CA TRP A 105 5.43 -4.38 0.05
C TRP A 105 5.31 -5.61 0.95
N THR A 106 4.66 -5.49 2.11
CA THR A 106 4.44 -6.61 3.04
C THR A 106 3.69 -7.74 2.38
N ALA A 107 2.62 -7.43 1.62
CA ALA A 107 1.86 -8.45 0.89
C ALA A 107 2.72 -9.15 -0.18
N GLY A 108 3.56 -8.38 -0.88
CA GLY A 108 4.54 -8.90 -1.83
C GLY A 108 5.56 -9.85 -1.19
N GLN A 109 6.01 -9.57 0.04
CA GLN A 109 6.90 -10.48 0.77
C GLN A 109 6.19 -11.76 1.24
N LEU A 110 4.92 -11.65 1.64
CA LEU A 110 4.15 -12.79 2.15
C LEU A 110 3.67 -13.75 1.05
N ARG A 111 3.33 -13.23 -0.14
CA ARG A 111 2.69 -14.03 -1.20
C ARG A 111 3.34 -13.91 -2.58
N GLY A 112 4.31 -13.02 -2.76
CA GLY A 112 4.93 -12.77 -4.05
C GLY A 112 4.08 -11.85 -4.94
N LYS A 113 4.29 -11.96 -6.25
CA LYS A 113 3.62 -11.11 -7.25
C LYS A 113 2.23 -11.64 -7.57
N VAL A 114 1.20 -11.00 -7.00
CA VAL A 114 -0.21 -11.20 -7.37
C VAL A 114 -0.71 -9.89 -7.96
N PRO A 115 -1.35 -9.90 -9.15
CA PRO A 115 -1.97 -8.69 -9.70
C PRO A 115 -3.06 -8.15 -8.79
N TYR A 116 -3.11 -6.83 -8.65
CA TYR A 116 -4.23 -6.17 -8.01
C TYR A 116 -5.37 -5.97 -9.01
N SER A 117 -6.59 -5.89 -8.50
CA SER A 117 -7.77 -5.54 -9.28
C SER A 117 -7.84 -4.04 -9.56
N ASP A 118 -8.60 -3.67 -10.59
CA ASP A 118 -8.95 -2.27 -10.92
C ASP A 118 -9.57 -1.55 -9.71
N GLU A 119 -10.33 -2.25 -8.87
CA GLU A 119 -10.93 -1.71 -7.66
C GLU A 119 -9.87 -1.30 -6.61
N VAL A 120 -8.91 -2.18 -6.32
CA VAL A 120 -7.83 -1.86 -5.37
C VAL A 120 -6.88 -0.81 -5.95
N GLU A 121 -6.61 -0.83 -7.25
CA GLU A 121 -5.83 0.20 -7.94
C GLU A 121 -6.47 1.58 -7.80
N ARG A 122 -7.78 1.69 -8.06
CA ARG A 122 -8.54 2.93 -7.88
C ARG A 122 -8.57 3.38 -6.42
N TRP A 123 -8.69 2.45 -5.48
CA TRP A 123 -8.63 2.77 -4.05
C TRP A 123 -7.28 3.39 -3.65
N ILE A 124 -6.17 2.78 -4.09
CA ILE A 124 -4.81 3.30 -3.85
C ILE A 124 -4.65 4.69 -4.48
N ALA A 125 -5.10 4.86 -5.73
CA ALA A 125 -5.05 6.14 -6.41
C ALA A 125 -5.91 7.20 -5.71
N ALA A 126 -7.10 6.85 -5.23
CA ALA A 126 -7.95 7.77 -4.47
C ALA A 126 -7.28 8.22 -3.16
N CYS A 127 -6.63 7.31 -2.44
CA CYS A 127 -5.85 7.66 -1.24
C CYS A 127 -4.69 8.62 -1.59
N ALA A 128 -3.94 8.32 -2.66
CA ALA A 128 -2.84 9.17 -3.12
C ALA A 128 -3.33 10.56 -3.56
N LEU A 129 -4.43 10.64 -4.30
CA LEU A 129 -5.03 11.90 -4.74
C LEU A 129 -5.60 12.72 -3.58
N ASN A 130 -6.14 12.06 -2.55
CA ASN A 130 -6.54 12.71 -1.30
C ASN A 130 -5.32 13.33 -0.59
N ASP A 131 -4.17 12.65 -0.65
CA ASP A 131 -2.87 13.17 -0.24
C ASP A 131 -2.24 14.08 -1.31
N GLY A 132 -2.98 14.52 -2.33
CA GLY A 132 -2.50 15.42 -3.38
C GLY A 132 -1.29 14.91 -4.16
N ILE A 133 -1.15 13.59 -4.32
CA ILE A 133 -0.04 12.93 -5.04
C ILE A 133 -0.56 12.37 -6.36
N VAL A 134 0.05 12.82 -7.47
CA VAL A 134 -0.32 12.38 -8.82
C VAL A 134 0.65 11.35 -9.43
N TYR A 135 1.83 11.18 -8.84
CA TYR A 135 2.85 10.22 -9.28
C TYR A 135 3.09 9.14 -8.22
N LEU A 136 3.04 7.88 -8.63
CA LEU A 136 3.21 6.70 -7.80
C LEU A 136 4.36 5.84 -8.34
N PRO A 137 5.55 5.90 -7.73
CA PRO A 137 6.63 4.96 -8.04
C PRO A 137 6.35 3.57 -7.45
N GLU A 138 7.24 2.62 -7.74
CA GLU A 138 7.25 1.30 -7.06
C GLU A 138 7.22 1.45 -5.52
N PRO A 139 6.48 0.58 -4.80
CA PRO A 139 5.75 -0.58 -5.29
C PRO A 139 4.30 -0.27 -5.74
N LEU A 140 3.90 1.01 -5.82
CA LEU A 140 2.52 1.43 -6.13
C LEU A 140 2.30 1.80 -7.61
N SER A 141 3.31 1.61 -8.46
CA SER A 141 3.30 2.00 -9.88
C SER A 141 2.12 1.44 -10.68
N PHE A 142 1.62 0.27 -10.29
CA PHE A 142 0.48 -0.36 -10.94
C PHE A 142 -0.81 0.47 -10.82
N ALA A 143 -0.95 1.31 -9.79
CA ALA A 143 -2.09 2.22 -9.61
C ALA A 143 -1.94 3.58 -10.32
N GLN A 144 -0.77 3.88 -10.91
CA GLN A 144 -0.48 5.14 -11.61
C GLN A 144 -1.50 5.53 -12.70
N PRO A 145 -2.09 4.59 -13.49
CA PRO A 145 -3.10 4.95 -14.50
C PRO A 145 -4.37 5.60 -13.92
N HIS A 146 -4.59 5.47 -12.60
CA HIS A 146 -5.78 5.97 -11.91
C HIS A 146 -5.55 7.29 -11.17
N THR A 147 -4.29 7.74 -11.01
CA THR A 147 -4.00 9.08 -10.46
C THR A 147 -3.99 10.17 -11.53
N LEU A 148 -4.01 9.78 -12.80
CA LEU A 148 -4.08 10.68 -13.95
C LEU A 148 -5.51 11.21 -14.12
N MET A 149 -5.78 12.37 -13.54
CA MET A 149 -6.96 13.16 -13.92
C MET A 149 -6.67 13.86 -15.25
N THR A 150 -7.18 13.31 -16.34
CA THR A 150 -7.07 13.89 -17.68
C THR A 150 -8.25 14.82 -17.96
N GLU A 151 -8.01 15.86 -18.74
CA GLU A 151 -9.06 16.61 -19.44
C GLU A 151 -8.86 16.45 -20.94
N TYR A 152 -9.95 16.46 -21.70
CA TYR A 152 -9.88 16.47 -23.15
C TYR A 152 -10.35 17.82 -23.69
N ARG A 153 -9.75 18.25 -24.80
CA ARG A 153 -10.23 19.34 -25.64
C ARG A 153 -10.70 18.76 -26.98
N CYS A 154 -11.97 18.96 -27.30
CA CYS A 154 -12.53 18.54 -28.58
C CYS A 154 -12.08 19.50 -29.70
N LYS A 155 -11.41 18.96 -30.72
CA LYS A 155 -10.96 19.73 -31.89
C LYS A 155 -12.11 20.24 -32.76
N ARG A 156 -13.28 19.60 -32.69
CA ARG A 156 -14.47 19.92 -33.50
C ARG A 156 -15.29 21.08 -32.93
N CYS A 157 -15.73 20.95 -31.67
CA CYS A 157 -16.61 21.93 -31.04
C CYS A 157 -15.89 22.83 -30.03
N GLY A 158 -14.63 22.54 -29.70
CA GLY A 158 -13.86 23.30 -28.72
C GLY A 158 -14.19 22.99 -27.25
N ASN A 159 -15.11 22.05 -26.97
CA ASN A 159 -15.47 21.67 -25.59
C ASN A 159 -14.23 21.19 -24.82
N VAL A 160 -14.15 21.56 -23.54
CA VAL A 160 -13.13 21.06 -22.61
C VAL A 160 -13.86 20.43 -21.42
N ASP A 161 -13.60 19.16 -21.17
CA ASP A 161 -14.26 18.39 -20.11
C ASP A 161 -13.25 17.46 -19.41
N PRO A 162 -13.50 17.05 -18.15
CA PRO A 162 -12.80 15.91 -17.56
C PRO A 162 -12.95 14.68 -18.45
N ASP A 163 -11.83 14.02 -18.73
CA ASP A 163 -11.80 12.81 -19.53
C ASP A 163 -12.04 11.60 -18.64
N GLU A 164 -13.32 11.24 -18.49
CA GLU A 164 -13.75 10.01 -17.79
C GLU A 164 -13.50 8.74 -18.63
N ARG A 165 -12.46 8.76 -19.47
CA ARG A 165 -12.14 7.74 -20.48
C ARG A 165 -13.28 7.55 -21.49
N THR A 166 -13.96 8.65 -21.85
CA THR A 166 -15.07 8.61 -22.81
C THR A 166 -14.53 8.37 -24.24
N PRO A 167 -15.19 7.53 -25.05
CA PRO A 167 -14.73 7.23 -26.41
C PRO A 167 -15.02 8.37 -27.40
N GLN A 168 -15.76 9.40 -26.98
CA GLN A 168 -16.23 10.51 -27.82
C GLN A 168 -16.46 11.77 -26.99
N CYS A 169 -16.52 12.93 -27.65
CA CYS A 169 -16.89 14.19 -27.01
C CYS A 169 -18.34 14.13 -26.51
N ASP A 170 -18.54 14.44 -25.24
CA ASP A 170 -19.85 14.44 -24.57
C ASP A 170 -20.80 15.51 -25.13
N TRP A 171 -20.24 16.58 -25.71
CA TRP A 171 -21.02 17.69 -26.27
C TRP A 171 -21.47 17.46 -27.72
N CYS A 172 -20.57 16.99 -28.60
CA CYS A 172 -20.84 16.94 -30.04
C CYS A 172 -20.67 15.56 -30.69
N GLY A 173 -20.34 14.52 -29.91
CA GLY A 173 -20.13 13.16 -30.41
C GLY A 173 -18.90 12.99 -31.32
N ALA A 174 -17.95 13.94 -31.31
CA ALA A 174 -16.69 13.79 -32.04
C ALA A 174 -15.92 12.56 -31.54
N PRO A 175 -15.33 11.73 -32.43
CA PRO A 175 -14.64 10.51 -32.03
C PRO A 175 -13.36 10.80 -31.25
N ALA A 176 -12.82 9.79 -30.55
CA ALA A 176 -11.58 9.88 -29.77
C ALA A 176 -10.37 10.48 -30.52
N SER A 177 -10.28 10.29 -31.83
CA SER A 177 -9.21 10.86 -32.68
C SER A 177 -9.24 12.38 -32.76
N GLU A 178 -10.38 13.00 -32.46
CA GLU A 178 -10.58 14.44 -32.41
C GLU A 178 -10.48 15.00 -30.99
N LEU A 179 -10.12 14.19 -30.00
CA LEU A 179 -9.96 14.59 -28.61
C LEU A 179 -8.47 14.71 -28.27
N GLU A 180 -8.03 15.92 -27.95
CA GLU A 180 -6.69 16.17 -27.41
C GLU A 180 -6.72 16.04 -25.89
N ARG A 181 -6.04 15.03 -25.34
CA ARG A 181 -6.02 14.74 -23.91
C ARG A 181 -4.75 15.27 -23.27
N LYS A 182 -4.87 15.87 -22.09
CA LYS A 182 -3.74 16.31 -21.27
C LYS A 182 -4.05 16.15 -19.78
N PRO A 183 -3.04 16.04 -18.91
CA PRO A 183 -3.26 16.09 -17.47
C PRO A 183 -3.92 17.42 -17.07
N LYS A 184 -4.96 17.35 -16.23
CA LYS A 184 -5.74 18.53 -15.78
C LYS A 184 -4.96 19.41 -14.80
N TYR A 185 -4.18 18.81 -13.90
CA TYR A 185 -3.52 19.54 -12.81
C TYR A 185 -2.00 19.59 -12.98
N LEU A 186 -1.34 18.46 -12.81
CA LEU A 186 0.11 18.35 -12.85
C LEU A 186 0.47 17.12 -13.68
N ASP A 187 1.41 17.28 -14.59
CA ASP A 187 1.95 16.18 -15.38
C ASP A 187 2.84 15.30 -14.48
N PRO A 188 2.48 14.02 -14.24
CA PRO A 188 3.31 13.13 -13.43
C PRO A 188 4.70 12.90 -14.01
N SER A 189 4.93 13.12 -15.31
CA SER A 189 6.23 12.95 -15.96
C SER A 189 7.31 13.88 -15.38
N VAL A 190 6.89 15.08 -14.95
CA VAL A 190 7.78 16.06 -14.30
C VAL A 190 8.22 15.55 -12.94
N ILE A 191 7.27 15.03 -12.14
CA ILE A 191 7.58 14.45 -10.83
C ILE A 191 8.42 13.18 -11.01
N ALA A 192 8.10 12.33 -11.98
CA ALA A 192 8.84 11.11 -12.28
C ALA A 192 10.32 11.41 -12.59
N THR A 193 10.57 12.39 -13.46
CA THR A 193 11.93 12.81 -13.82
C THR A 193 12.70 13.30 -12.59
N MET A 194 12.07 14.12 -11.75
CA MET A 194 12.70 14.64 -10.54
C MET A 194 12.89 13.55 -9.48
N TRP A 195 11.95 12.61 -9.37
CA TRP A 195 12.01 11.48 -8.46
C TRP A 195 13.24 10.63 -8.71
N GLU A 196 13.54 10.31 -9.97
CA GLU A 196 14.73 9.55 -10.34
C GLU A 196 16.04 10.23 -9.89
N LEU A 197 16.07 11.56 -9.76
CA LEU A 197 17.25 12.30 -9.30
C LEU A 197 17.44 12.27 -7.77
N VAL A 198 16.39 11.94 -7.01
CA VAL A 198 16.38 12.06 -5.53
C VAL A 198 16.06 10.75 -4.81
N ARG A 199 15.48 9.75 -5.49
CA ARG A 199 14.96 8.52 -4.87
C ARG A 199 16.01 7.70 -4.11
N ASP A 200 17.29 7.85 -4.45
CA ASP A 200 18.40 7.12 -3.82
C ASP A 200 19.16 7.97 -2.77
N LYS A 201 18.75 9.24 -2.57
CA LYS A 201 19.40 10.17 -1.63
C LYS A 201 18.68 10.19 -0.28
N PRO A 202 19.39 10.23 0.87
CA PRO A 202 18.77 10.44 2.18
C PRO A 202 17.89 11.70 2.18
N ALA A 203 16.68 11.64 2.73
CA ALA A 203 15.75 12.76 2.64
C ALA A 203 16.30 14.05 3.26
N GLU A 204 17.09 13.94 4.33
CA GLU A 204 17.73 15.09 5.00
C GLU A 204 18.78 15.79 4.13
N SER A 205 19.29 15.12 3.09
CA SER A 205 20.26 15.66 2.15
C SER A 205 19.62 16.33 0.92
N VAL A 206 18.30 16.17 0.72
CA VAL A 206 17.60 16.68 -0.45
C VAL A 206 17.01 18.05 -0.11
N SER A 207 17.54 19.10 -0.73
CA SER A 207 16.91 20.42 -0.72
C SER A 207 15.79 20.46 -1.75
N LEU A 208 14.56 20.72 -1.31
CA LEU A 208 13.39 20.83 -2.18
C LEU A 208 12.86 22.26 -2.15
N ASP A 209 12.55 22.80 -3.33
CA ASP A 209 11.89 24.10 -3.42
C ASP A 209 10.44 24.00 -2.92
N GLU A 210 9.90 25.09 -2.37
CA GLU A 210 8.50 25.20 -1.93
C GLU A 210 7.52 25.32 -3.12
N THR A 211 7.66 24.44 -4.10
CA THR A 211 6.79 24.30 -5.27
C THR A 211 5.88 23.09 -5.11
N ILE A 212 4.83 23.00 -5.94
CA ILE A 212 3.95 21.82 -5.96
C ILE A 212 4.75 20.53 -6.20
N VAL A 213 5.74 20.57 -7.10
CA VAL A 213 6.63 19.44 -7.38
C VAL A 213 7.48 19.10 -6.15
N GLY A 214 8.05 20.09 -5.47
CA GLY A 214 8.81 19.87 -4.24
C GLY A 214 7.98 19.23 -3.12
N VAL A 215 6.74 19.67 -2.92
CA VAL A 215 5.82 19.07 -1.93
C VAL A 215 5.51 17.60 -2.28
N HIS A 216 5.32 17.27 -3.56
CA HIS A 216 5.13 15.89 -4.00
C HIS A 216 6.35 15.02 -3.69
N LEU A 217 7.55 15.51 -4.06
CA LEU A 217 8.79 14.79 -3.81
C LEU A 217 9.02 14.58 -2.31
N ALA A 218 8.74 15.59 -1.47
CA ALA A 218 8.86 15.45 -0.02
C ALA A 218 7.98 14.32 0.52
N ARG A 219 6.72 14.23 0.08
CA ARG A 219 5.79 13.15 0.48
C ARG A 219 6.24 11.78 0.00
N LEU A 220 6.78 11.68 -1.22
CA LEU A 220 7.35 10.44 -1.75
C LEU A 220 8.60 10.00 -0.98
N LEU A 221 9.47 10.94 -0.61
CA LEU A 221 10.65 10.65 0.23
C LEU A 221 10.22 10.14 1.61
N VAL A 222 9.21 10.75 2.25
CA VAL A 222 8.66 10.26 3.51
C VAL A 222 8.09 8.84 3.37
N ALA A 223 7.37 8.54 2.30
CA ALA A 223 6.85 7.20 2.05
C ALA A 223 7.96 6.15 1.83
N ARG A 224 9.01 6.51 1.08
CA ARG A 224 10.21 5.68 0.89
C ARG A 224 10.92 5.42 2.23
N ASP A 225 11.23 6.47 2.98
CA ASP A 225 11.99 6.34 4.23
C ASP A 225 11.22 5.54 5.29
N TYR A 226 9.90 5.72 5.32
CA TYR A 226 9.03 4.89 6.14
C TYR A 226 9.10 3.41 5.72
N LEU A 227 9.02 3.12 4.42
CA LEU A 227 9.17 1.75 3.93
C LEU A 227 10.54 1.17 4.29
N ASP A 228 11.64 1.89 4.04
CA ASP A 228 12.99 1.45 4.36
C ASP A 228 13.16 1.16 5.86
N MET A 229 12.60 2.00 6.72
CA MET A 229 12.56 1.78 8.17
C MET A 229 11.81 0.47 8.50
N ARG A 230 10.65 0.23 7.89
CA ARG A 230 9.86 -1.01 8.11
C ARG A 230 10.56 -2.25 7.57
N GLN A 231 11.28 -2.15 6.45
CA GLN A 231 12.10 -3.24 5.90
C GLN A 231 13.21 -3.62 6.87
N LYS A 232 13.99 -2.64 7.34
CA LYS A 232 15.04 -2.86 8.35
C LYS A 232 14.48 -3.47 9.63
N GLN A 233 13.32 -3.00 10.08
CA GLN A 233 12.62 -3.57 11.23
C GLN A 233 12.25 -5.04 11.00
N ALA A 234 11.71 -5.39 9.83
CA ALA A 234 11.37 -6.76 9.48
C ALA A 234 12.62 -7.67 9.49
N GLU A 235 13.69 -7.25 8.82
CA GLU A 235 14.96 -7.98 8.75
C GLU A 235 15.57 -8.20 10.13
N GLN A 236 15.64 -7.15 10.94
CA GLN A 236 16.16 -7.23 12.30
C GLN A 236 15.35 -8.21 13.14
N GLN A 237 14.02 -8.14 13.12
CA GLN A 237 13.18 -9.02 13.91
C GLN A 237 13.23 -10.48 13.43
N VAL A 238 13.31 -10.72 12.11
CA VAL A 238 13.52 -12.07 11.55
C VAL A 238 14.86 -12.64 12.01
N LYS A 239 15.93 -11.84 11.99
CA LYS A 239 17.26 -12.24 12.48
C LYS A 239 17.25 -12.54 13.97
N GLU A 240 16.63 -11.69 14.79
CA GLU A 240 16.55 -11.85 16.25
C GLU A 240 15.74 -13.08 16.69
N LEU A 241 14.84 -13.57 15.82
CA LEU A 241 14.09 -14.80 16.00
C LEU A 241 14.81 -16.04 15.46
N GLY A 242 15.96 -15.88 14.79
CA GLY A 242 16.70 -16.99 14.18
C GLY A 242 15.97 -17.63 12.99
N LEU A 243 15.11 -16.86 12.31
CA LEU A 243 14.32 -17.35 11.17
C LEU A 243 15.03 -17.18 9.82
N TRP A 244 16.17 -16.48 9.79
CA TRP A 244 17.09 -16.48 8.65
C TRP A 244 17.97 -17.73 8.69
N LYS A 245 17.83 -18.59 7.68
CA LYS A 245 18.71 -19.73 7.40
C LYS A 245 19.60 -19.39 6.22
#